data_AF-A0A6G2FXI0-F1
#
_entry.id   AF-A0A6G2FXI0-F1
#
_cell.length_a   1.000
_cell.length_b   1.000
_cell.length_c   1.000
_cell.angle_alpha   90.00
_cell.angle_beta   90.00
_cell.angle_gamma   90.00
#
_symmetry.space_group_name_H-M   'P 1'
#
loop_
_entity.id
_entity.type
_entity.pdbx_description
1 polymer ?
#
loop_
_entity_poly.entity_id
_entity_poly.type
_entity_poly.pdbx_seq_one_letter_code
_entity_poly.pdbx_strand_id
1 'polypeptide(L)'
;MTDPTVSNRVAEIEPQQIRRLFDLAAAHDGDDVVHLEVGEPDFRTPDHVVEAAATAARDGETNYTANAGIAPLREAIADRLRGRDVAADADRVVVTTGGVEALYLTLLTVTDPGDEVVVPTPAWPNPLSQT
;
A
#
# COMPACT_ATOMS: atom_id res chain seq x y z
N MET A 1 -3.77 29.96 -11.49
CA MET A 1 -4.32 30.31 -10.16
C MET A 1 -4.78 29.02 -9.54
N THR A 2 -4.13 28.55 -8.49
CA THR A 2 -4.57 27.37 -7.75
C THR A 2 -5.93 27.63 -7.13
N ASP A 3 -6.79 26.60 -7.14
CA ASP A 3 -8.06 26.63 -6.42
C ASP A 3 -7.77 26.88 -4.93
N PRO A 4 -8.28 27.97 -4.32
CA PRO A 4 -7.97 28.33 -2.94
C PRO A 4 -8.50 27.32 -1.91
N THR A 5 -9.24 26.28 -2.33
CA THR A 5 -9.81 25.27 -1.45
C THR A 5 -8.91 24.07 -1.20
N VAL A 6 -7.84 23.87 -1.98
CA VAL A 6 -6.91 22.73 -1.85
C VAL A 6 -5.45 23.18 -1.80
N SER A 7 -4.60 22.41 -1.12
CA SER A 7 -3.16 22.70 -1.05
C SER A 7 -2.48 22.55 -2.42
N ASN A 8 -1.47 23.36 -2.71
CA ASN A 8 -0.70 23.29 -3.96
C ASN A 8 -0.17 21.87 -4.25
N ARG A 9 0.33 21.17 -3.23
CA ARG A 9 0.82 19.78 -3.35
C ARG A 9 -0.22 18.85 -3.98
N VAL A 10 -1.47 18.95 -3.56
CA VAL A 10 -2.55 18.11 -4.10
C VAL A 10 -2.96 18.57 -5.50
N ALA A 11 -2.92 19.89 -5.76
CA ALA A 11 -3.26 20.45 -7.06
C ALA A 11 -2.25 20.06 -8.17
N GLU A 12 -1.02 19.67 -7.80
CA GLU A 12 0.04 19.26 -8.73
C GLU A 12 0.02 17.75 -9.03
N ILE A 13 -0.78 16.95 -8.32
CA ILE A 13 -0.86 15.50 -8.55
C ILE A 13 -1.70 15.22 -9.80
N GLU A 14 -1.07 14.57 -10.78
CA GLU A 14 -1.75 14.11 -11.99
C GLU A 14 -2.74 12.97 -11.70
N PRO A 15 -3.94 12.98 -12.30
CA PRO A 15 -4.90 11.88 -12.16
C PRO A 15 -4.34 10.53 -12.61
N GLN A 16 -4.55 9.51 -11.79
CA GLN A 16 -4.05 8.16 -12.02
C GLN A 16 -4.77 7.48 -13.19
N GLN A 17 -4.04 7.16 -14.25
CA GLN A 17 -4.59 6.52 -15.45
C GLN A 17 -5.18 5.13 -15.16
N ILE A 18 -4.61 4.41 -14.19
CA ILE A 18 -5.14 3.13 -13.72
C ILE A 18 -6.59 3.28 -13.26
N ARG A 19 -6.90 4.32 -12.46
CA ARG A 19 -8.27 4.55 -11.96
C ARG A 19 -9.24 4.88 -13.10
N ARG A 20 -8.78 5.66 -14.08
CA ARG A 20 -9.56 5.96 -15.28
C ARG A 20 -9.90 4.68 -16.05
N LEU A 21 -8.96 3.74 -16.17
CA LEU A 21 -9.22 2.47 -16.84
C LEU A 21 -10.21 1.60 -16.05
N PHE A 22 -10.11 1.56 -14.72
CA PHE A 22 -11.11 0.91 -13.86
C PHE A 22 -12.51 1.50 -14.04
N ASP A 23 -12.65 2.82 -14.07
CA ASP A 23 -13.96 3.47 -14.25
C ASP A 23 -14.57 3.18 -15.63
N LEU A 24 -13.72 3.10 -16.66
CA LEU A 24 -14.14 2.68 -18.00
C LEU A 24 -14.58 1.22 -18.03
N ALA A 25 -13.80 0.32 -17.42
CA ALA A 25 -14.14 -1.10 -17.35
C ALA A 25 -15.46 -1.32 -16.58
N ALA A 26 -15.64 -0.67 -15.44
CA ALA A 26 -16.85 -0.77 -14.62
C ALA A 26 -18.11 -0.26 -15.35
N ALA A 27 -17.97 0.74 -16.24
CA ALA A 27 -19.08 1.23 -17.06
C ALA A 27 -19.56 0.20 -18.12
N HIS A 28 -18.76 -0.86 -18.35
CA HIS A 28 -19.05 -1.97 -19.24
C HIS A 28 -19.26 -3.30 -18.48
N ASP A 29 -19.43 -3.25 -17.16
CA ASP A 29 -19.75 -4.44 -16.36
C ASP A 29 -21.07 -5.07 -16.86
N GLY A 30 -20.99 -6.32 -17.34
CA GLY A 30 -22.12 -7.04 -17.91
C GLY A 30 -22.10 -7.17 -19.44
N ASP A 31 -21.18 -6.49 -20.12
CA ASP A 31 -20.81 -6.77 -21.50
C ASP A 31 -19.85 -7.99 -21.56
N ASP A 32 -19.66 -8.58 -22.75
CA ASP A 32 -18.64 -9.64 -22.98
C ASP A 32 -17.24 -9.03 -23.06
N VAL A 33 -16.73 -8.58 -21.90
CA VAL A 33 -15.45 -7.87 -21.75
C VAL A 33 -14.45 -8.72 -20.96
N VAL A 34 -13.21 -8.77 -21.43
CA VAL A 34 -12.10 -9.41 -20.72
C VAL A 34 -11.33 -8.34 -19.94
N HIS A 35 -11.33 -8.46 -18.61
CA HIS A 35 -10.64 -7.53 -17.71
C HIS A 35 -9.14 -7.87 -17.62
N LEU A 36 -8.28 -6.91 -17.98
CA LEU A 36 -6.81 -7.03 -17.96
C LEU A 36 -6.14 -5.84 -17.25
N GLU A 37 -6.94 -4.99 -16.62
CA GLU A 37 -6.53 -3.77 -15.93
C GLU A 37 -6.27 -3.97 -14.43
N VAL A 38 -6.79 -5.06 -13.86
CA VAL A 38 -6.82 -5.31 -12.42
C VAL A 38 -5.49 -5.90 -11.95
N GLY A 39 -4.84 -5.25 -10.98
CA GLY A 39 -3.61 -5.74 -10.35
C GLY A 39 -3.83 -6.64 -9.12
N GLU A 40 -5.08 -6.93 -8.79
CA GLU A 40 -5.47 -7.85 -7.71
C GLU A 40 -5.58 -9.28 -8.24
N PRO A 41 -5.07 -10.28 -7.50
CA PRO A 41 -5.26 -11.67 -7.89
C PRO A 41 -6.73 -12.10 -7.91
N ASP A 42 -7.03 -13.08 -8.77
CA ASP A 42 -8.37 -13.67 -8.93
C ASP A 42 -8.73 -14.69 -7.83
N PHE A 43 -7.73 -15.18 -7.11
CA PHE A 43 -7.94 -16.13 -6.01
C PHE A 43 -8.39 -15.41 -4.73
N ARG A 44 -9.20 -16.12 -3.95
CA ARG A 44 -9.65 -15.65 -2.63
C ARG A 44 -8.51 -15.72 -1.62
N THR A 45 -8.57 -14.86 -0.61
CA THR A 45 -7.74 -14.98 0.59
C THR A 45 -7.80 -16.42 1.13
N PRO A 46 -6.66 -17.08 1.40
CA PRO A 46 -6.65 -18.47 1.87
C PRO A 46 -7.44 -18.65 3.18
N ASP A 47 -8.17 -19.77 3.30
CA ASP A 47 -9.09 -20.02 4.42
C ASP A 47 -8.44 -19.87 5.80
N HIS A 48 -7.21 -20.34 5.98
CA HIS A 48 -6.50 -20.23 7.27
C HIS A 48 -6.26 -18.77 7.71
N VAL A 49 -6.13 -17.83 6.75
CA VAL A 49 -5.99 -16.40 7.04
C VAL A 49 -7.33 -15.80 7.44
N VAL A 50 -8.40 -16.18 6.72
CA VAL A 50 -9.77 -15.75 7.04
C VAL A 50 -10.18 -16.22 8.44
N GLU A 51 -9.91 -17.47 8.78
CA GLU A 51 -10.21 -18.03 10.10
C GLU A 51 -9.39 -17.40 11.23
N ALA A 52 -8.11 -17.07 10.98
CA ALA A 52 -7.28 -16.36 11.95
C ALA A 52 -7.84 -14.94 12.24
N ALA A 53 -8.24 -14.20 11.20
CA ALA A 53 -8.85 -12.89 11.36
C ALA A 53 -10.20 -12.97 12.09
N ALA A 54 -11.04 -13.96 11.75
CA ALA A 54 -12.33 -14.18 12.40
C ALA A 54 -12.17 -14.56 13.88
N THR A 55 -11.18 -15.40 14.19
CA THR A 55 -10.84 -15.76 15.57
C THR A 55 -10.37 -14.54 16.37
N ALA A 56 -9.43 -13.76 15.84
CA ALA A 56 -8.96 -12.54 16.50
C ALA A 56 -10.11 -11.57 16.82
N ALA A 57 -11.05 -11.39 15.87
CA ALA A 57 -12.22 -10.55 16.09
C ALA A 57 -13.16 -11.11 17.19
N ARG A 58 -13.39 -12.44 17.23
CA ARG A 58 -14.21 -13.10 18.26
C ARG A 58 -13.56 -13.04 19.64
N ASP A 59 -12.24 -13.11 19.70
CA ASP A 59 -11.45 -13.06 20.93
C ASP A 59 -11.27 -11.63 21.47
N GLY A 60 -11.75 -10.62 20.72
CA GLY A 60 -11.76 -9.23 21.16
C GLY A 60 -10.45 -8.47 20.88
N GLU A 61 -9.64 -8.93 19.92
CA GLU A 61 -8.43 -8.25 19.44
C GLU A 61 -8.79 -7.01 18.59
N THR A 62 -9.51 -6.05 19.20
CA THR A 62 -10.11 -4.89 18.53
C THR A 62 -9.63 -3.56 19.11
N ASN A 63 -8.61 -3.59 19.97
CA ASN A 63 -8.03 -2.40 20.59
C ASN A 63 -6.84 -1.87 19.79
N TYR A 64 -6.34 -0.69 20.17
CA TYR A 64 -5.12 -0.15 19.59
C TYR A 64 -3.95 -1.12 19.75
N THR A 65 -3.17 -1.25 18.68
CA THR A 65 -1.90 -1.95 18.69
C THR A 65 -0.77 -0.93 18.91
N ALA A 66 0.47 -1.42 19.12
CA ALA A 66 1.62 -0.52 19.12
C ALA A 66 1.76 0.17 17.74
N ASN A 67 2.25 1.41 17.70
CA ASN A 67 2.39 2.18 16.46
C ASN A 67 3.22 1.45 15.37
N ALA A 68 4.18 0.61 15.77
CA ALA A 68 4.99 -0.18 14.84
C ALA A 68 4.33 -1.51 14.39
N GLY A 69 3.18 -1.86 14.95
CA GLY A 69 2.52 -3.16 14.82
C GLY A 69 2.71 -4.08 16.04
N ILE A 70 1.90 -5.13 16.13
CA ILE A 70 2.00 -6.14 17.19
C ILE A 70 3.32 -6.92 17.09
N ALA A 71 3.91 -7.26 18.23
CA ALA A 71 5.21 -7.94 18.29
C ALA A 71 5.25 -9.25 17.47
N PRO A 72 4.25 -10.17 17.57
CA PRO A 72 4.28 -11.43 16.83
C PRO A 72 4.33 -11.24 15.30
N LEU A 73 3.65 -10.21 14.77
CA LEU A 73 3.66 -9.93 13.35
C LEU A 73 5.02 -9.37 12.90
N ARG A 74 5.62 -8.48 13.70
CA ARG A 74 6.94 -7.91 13.41
C ARG A 74 8.04 -8.98 13.40
N GLU A 75 7.99 -9.91 14.36
CA GLU A 75 8.87 -11.07 14.42
C GLU A 75 8.70 -11.97 13.18
N ALA A 76 7.47 -12.32 12.83
CA ALA A 76 7.19 -13.14 11.65
C ALA A 76 7.64 -12.49 10.33
N ILE A 77 7.52 -11.17 10.19
CA ILE A 77 8.02 -10.43 9.02
C ILE A 77 9.55 -10.46 8.99
N ALA A 78 10.22 -10.20 10.12
CA ALA A 78 11.67 -10.26 10.22
C ALA A 78 12.21 -11.65 9.85
N ASP A 79 11.60 -12.72 10.36
CA ASP A 79 11.94 -14.11 10.01
C ASP A 79 11.80 -14.38 8.52
N ARG A 80 10.69 -13.94 7.91
CA ARG A 80 10.45 -14.08 6.48
C ARG A 80 11.49 -13.35 5.64
N LEU A 81 11.93 -12.16 6.08
CA LEU A 81 12.96 -11.37 5.41
C LEU A 81 14.35 -12.02 5.53
N ARG A 82 14.68 -12.58 6.70
CA ARG A 82 15.93 -13.34 6.90
C ARG A 82 15.99 -14.56 5.99
N GLY A 83 14.86 -15.23 5.75
CA GLY A 83 14.74 -16.31 4.75
C GLY A 83 14.93 -15.86 3.29
N ARG A 84 15.04 -14.56 3.04
CA ARG A 84 15.34 -13.93 1.74
C ARG A 84 16.67 -13.19 1.74
N ASP A 85 17.57 -13.55 2.66
CA ASP A 85 18.89 -12.93 2.84
C ASP A 85 18.86 -11.43 3.18
N VAL A 86 17.73 -10.94 3.71
CA VAL A 86 17.61 -9.57 4.22
C VAL A 86 17.82 -9.59 5.74
N ALA A 87 18.88 -8.93 6.20
CA ALA A 87 19.17 -8.77 7.62
C ALA A 87 18.14 -7.85 8.29
N ALA A 88 17.06 -8.44 8.79
CA ALA A 88 15.97 -7.76 9.46
C ALA A 88 15.81 -8.29 10.89
N ASP A 89 15.83 -7.37 11.85
CA ASP A 89 15.44 -7.60 13.23
C ASP A 89 14.03 -7.01 13.44
N ALA A 90 13.25 -7.57 14.37
CA ALA A 90 11.86 -7.16 14.58
C ALA A 90 11.73 -5.67 14.95
N ASP A 91 12.74 -5.10 15.62
CA ASP A 91 12.79 -3.68 15.98
C ASP A 91 12.93 -2.74 14.77
N ARG A 92 13.40 -3.27 13.62
CA ARG A 92 13.50 -2.57 12.33
C ARG A 92 12.28 -2.77 11.42
N VAL A 93 11.24 -3.46 11.89
CA VAL A 93 9.99 -3.66 11.16
C VAL A 93 8.92 -2.69 11.67
N VAL A 94 8.24 -2.01 10.73
CA VAL A 94 7.02 -1.23 10.97
C VAL A 94 5.91 -1.80 10.08
N VAL A 95 4.76 -2.10 10.68
CA VAL A 95 3.56 -2.56 9.96
C VAL A 95 2.72 -1.34 9.57
N THR A 96 2.35 -1.25 8.29
CA THR A 96 1.52 -0.18 7.73
C THR A 96 0.27 -0.74 7.07
N THR A 97 -0.66 0.14 6.71
CA THR A 97 -1.88 -0.14 5.93
C THR A 97 -1.52 -0.35 4.47
N GLY A 98 -0.94 -1.51 4.19
CA GLY A 98 -0.45 -1.88 2.86
C GLY A 98 0.87 -1.19 2.48
N GLY A 99 1.44 -1.60 1.34
CA GLY A 99 2.74 -1.11 0.87
C GLY A 99 2.72 0.34 0.39
N VAL A 100 1.55 0.87 0.02
CA VAL A 100 1.37 2.26 -0.42
C VAL A 100 1.67 3.25 0.72
N GLU A 101 1.19 2.96 1.94
CA GLU A 101 1.49 3.78 3.12
C GLU A 101 2.96 3.64 3.52
N ALA A 102 3.54 2.44 3.44
CA ALA A 102 4.98 2.24 3.71
C ALA A 102 5.84 3.12 2.80
N LEU A 103 5.53 3.17 1.50
CA LEU A 103 6.25 4.03 0.55
C LEU A 103 6.09 5.51 0.90
N TYR A 104 4.86 5.96 1.16
CA TYR A 104 4.57 7.34 1.53
C TYR A 104 5.34 7.77 2.79
N LEU A 105 5.27 6.98 3.86
CA LEU A 105 5.99 7.26 5.10
C LEU A 105 7.51 7.25 4.91
N THR A 106 8.02 6.36 4.06
CA THR A 106 9.45 6.32 3.73
C THR A 106 9.89 7.63 3.10
N LEU A 107 9.22 8.06 2.03
CA LEU A 107 9.54 9.32 1.34
C LEU A 107 9.42 10.51 2.30
N LEU A 108 8.29 10.60 3.02
CA LEU A 108 8.06 11.65 4.02
C LEU A 108 9.15 11.73 5.10
N THR A 109 9.79 10.60 5.44
CA THR A 109 10.80 10.53 6.49
C THR A 109 12.21 10.86 6.00
N VAL A 110 12.52 10.58 4.73
CA VAL A 110 13.91 10.62 4.22
C VAL A 110 14.19 11.74 3.22
N THR A 111 13.18 12.53 2.83
CA THR A 111 13.33 13.62 1.85
C THR A 111 12.82 14.95 2.38
N ASP A 112 13.51 16.03 2.04
CA ASP A 112 13.09 17.42 2.21
C ASP A 112 12.72 18.09 0.86
N PRO A 113 12.02 19.23 0.85
CA PRO A 113 11.73 19.97 -0.37
C PRO A 113 13.02 20.34 -1.14
N GLY A 114 13.11 19.89 -2.38
CA GLY A 114 14.27 20.10 -3.26
C GLY A 114 15.17 18.87 -3.37
N ASP A 115 14.96 17.83 -2.57
CA ASP A 115 15.63 16.54 -2.74
C ASP A 115 15.12 15.82 -3.99
N GLU A 116 16.00 15.03 -4.61
CA GLU A 116 15.70 14.28 -5.82
C GLU A 116 15.48 12.80 -5.51
N VAL A 117 14.37 12.24 -6.01
CA VAL A 117 14.05 10.81 -5.91
C VAL A 117 14.14 10.16 -7.28
N VAL A 118 15.04 9.19 -7.43
CA VAL A 118 15.22 8.47 -8.70
C VAL A 118 14.17 7.36 -8.83
N VAL A 119 13.33 7.45 -9.87
CA VAL A 119 12.29 6.45 -10.18
C VAL A 119 12.60 5.77 -11.52
N PRO A 120 13.05 4.50 -11.54
CA PRO A 120 13.30 3.76 -12.77
C PRO A 120 12.01 3.54 -13.58
N THR A 121 12.09 3.68 -14.91
CA THR A 121 10.94 3.51 -15.81
C THR A 121 11.02 2.19 -16.61
N PRO A 122 9.87 1.57 -16.93
CA PRO A 122 8.49 1.97 -16.59
C PRO A 122 8.19 1.82 -15.09
N ALA A 123 7.49 2.81 -14.52
CA ALA A 123 7.28 2.92 -13.09
C ALA A 123 5.81 2.69 -12.69
N TRP A 124 5.62 2.15 -11.49
CA TRP A 124 4.35 2.29 -10.78
C TRP A 124 4.14 3.78 -10.43
N PRO A 125 2.94 4.36 -10.59
CA PRO A 125 2.78 5.80 -10.51
C PRO A 125 2.74 6.38 -9.08
N ASN A 126 2.55 5.57 -8.04
CA ASN A 126 2.48 6.08 -6.66
C ASN A 126 3.71 6.86 -6.21
N PRO A 127 4.96 6.38 -6.42
CA PRO A 127 6.17 7.17 -6.13
C PRO A 127 6.13 8.59 -6.71
N LEU A 128 5.60 8.77 -7.93
CA LEU A 128 5.53 10.08 -8.59
C LEU A 128 4.45 10.99 -8.01
N SER A 129 3.43 10.44 -7.37
CA SER A 129 2.33 11.18 -6.72
C SER A 129 2.52 11.39 -5.22
N GLN A 130 3.54 10.77 -4.63
CA GLN A 130 3.82 10.79 -3.18
C GLN A 130 5.04 11.63 -2.80
N THR A 131 5.85 12.03 -3.79
CA THR A 131 6.89 13.07 -3.67
C THR A 131 6.28 14.44 -3.94
#